data_AF-A0A9D8F8E4-F1
#
_entry.id   AF-A0A9D8F8E4-F1
#
_cell.length_a   1.000
_cell.length_b   1.000
_cell.length_c   1.000
_cell.angle_alpha   90.00
_cell.angle_beta   90.00
_cell.angle_gamma   90.00
#
_symmetry.space_group_name_H-M   'P 1'
#
loop_
_entity.id
_entity.type
_entity.pdbx_description
1 polymer ?
#
loop_
_entity_poly.entity_id
_entity_poly.type
_entity_poly.pdbx_seq_one_letter_code
_entity_poly.pdbx_strand_id
1 'polypeptide(L)'
;MKESKRRENPTSAQGVACPKCEHVNDAGKHTCRRCGSHLYVSCNACGAHNARVRSHCHDCGQRLHRGLWRKIENRLSRKSKGKVKLIHLVLLVASILLAYKIIVMLAEFQPAPVE
;
A
#
# COMPACT_ATOMS: atom_id res chain seq x y z
N MET A 1 -4.38 58.39 -29.38
CA MET A 1 -5.01 57.12 -28.95
C MET A 1 -4.01 56.30 -28.14
N LYS A 2 -4.34 55.94 -26.89
CA LYS A 2 -3.56 55.01 -26.06
C LYS A 2 -4.33 53.69 -26.00
N GLU A 3 -3.98 52.75 -26.86
CA GLU A 3 -4.60 51.42 -26.89
C GLU A 3 -3.96 50.55 -25.79
N SER A 4 -4.61 50.50 -24.63
CA SER A 4 -4.21 49.67 -23.49
C SER A 4 -4.57 48.21 -23.76
N LYS A 5 -3.70 47.48 -24.47
CA LYS A 5 -3.89 46.05 -24.75
C LYS A 5 -3.67 45.25 -23.46
N ARG A 6 -4.79 44.91 -22.82
CA ARG A 6 -4.94 44.04 -21.65
C ARG A 6 -4.01 42.82 -21.76
N ARG A 7 -3.02 42.73 -20.85
CA ARG A 7 -2.20 41.53 -20.68
C ARG A 7 -3.05 40.45 -20.01
N GLU A 8 -3.64 39.57 -20.81
CA GLU A 8 -4.19 38.31 -20.33
C GLU A 8 -3.02 37.47 -19.81
N ASN A 9 -3.02 37.14 -18.53
CA ASN A 9 -2.05 36.25 -17.91
C ASN A 9 -2.55 34.81 -18.15
N PRO A 10 -1.97 34.01 -19.07
CA PRO A 10 -2.53 32.71 -19.44
C PRO A 10 -2.02 31.62 -18.48
N THR A 11 -2.13 31.85 -17.17
CA THR A 11 -1.84 30.81 -16.17
C THR A 11 -3.12 30.03 -15.90
N SER A 12 -3.43 29.04 -16.76
CA SER A 12 -4.16 27.77 -16.46
C SER A 12 -4.99 27.20 -17.63
N ALA A 13 -4.49 27.21 -18.87
CA ALA A 13 -5.12 26.50 -19.99
C ALA A 13 -4.37 25.22 -20.40
N GLN A 14 -3.53 24.66 -19.54
CA GLN A 14 -2.88 23.38 -19.80
C GLN A 14 -3.88 22.27 -19.51
N GLY A 15 -4.27 21.53 -20.55
CA GLY A 15 -5.19 20.39 -20.44
C GLY A 15 -4.67 19.30 -19.50
N VAL A 16 -5.58 18.45 -19.02
CA VAL A 16 -5.29 17.33 -18.10
C VAL A 16 -5.27 15.99 -18.85
N ALA A 17 -4.13 15.30 -18.79
CA ALA A 17 -3.98 13.98 -19.37
C ALA A 17 -4.69 12.91 -18.53
N CYS A 18 -5.44 12.04 -19.21
CA CYS A 18 -6.09 10.89 -18.59
C CYS A 18 -5.07 9.78 -18.26
N PRO A 19 -4.95 9.30 -17.01
CA PRO A 19 -4.01 8.24 -16.67
C PRO A 19 -4.42 6.85 -17.17
N LYS A 20 -5.62 6.69 -17.76
CA LYS A 20 -6.13 5.41 -18.26
C LYS A 20 -5.98 5.25 -19.78
N CYS A 21 -6.21 6.32 -20.54
CA CYS A 21 -6.22 6.28 -22.01
C CYS A 21 -5.38 7.39 -22.66
N GLU A 22 -4.62 8.13 -21.85
CA GLU A 22 -3.66 9.17 -22.26
C GLU A 22 -4.25 10.36 -23.02
N HIS A 23 -5.57 10.39 -23.24
CA HIS A 23 -6.26 11.51 -23.85
C HIS A 23 -6.12 12.78 -22.99
N VAL A 24 -5.66 13.87 -23.61
CA VAL A 24 -5.60 15.20 -23.00
C VAL A 24 -6.98 15.84 -23.08
N ASN A 25 -7.53 16.20 -21.91
CA ASN A 25 -8.84 16.84 -21.79
C ASN A 25 -8.65 18.32 -21.46
N ASP A 26 -9.62 19.15 -21.81
CA ASP A 26 -9.60 20.57 -21.49
C ASP A 26 -9.47 20.82 -19.97
N ALA A 27 -8.87 21.96 -19.61
CA ALA A 27 -8.80 22.38 -18.22
C ALA A 27 -10.22 22.46 -17.61
N GLY A 28 -10.39 21.92 -16.39
CA GLY A 28 -11.66 21.93 -15.66
C GLY A 28 -12.57 20.72 -15.90
N LYS A 29 -12.23 19.79 -16.81
CA LYS A 29 -13.02 18.54 -16.97
C LYS A 29 -12.78 17.57 -15.82
N HIS A 30 -13.83 17.15 -15.10
CA HIS A 30 -13.68 16.18 -14.00
C HIS A 30 -13.56 14.72 -14.45
N THR A 31 -14.03 14.40 -15.66
CA THR A 31 -14.03 13.05 -16.24
C THR A 31 -13.46 13.09 -17.66
N CYS A 32 -12.82 12.00 -18.06
CA CYS A 32 -12.25 11.87 -19.40
C CYS A 32 -13.37 11.75 -20.44
N ARG A 33 -13.34 12.59 -21.48
CA ARG A 33 -14.33 12.54 -22.58
C ARG A 33 -14.24 11.25 -23.39
N ARG A 34 -13.06 10.62 -23.44
CA ARG A 34 -12.82 9.40 -24.23
C ARG A 34 -13.21 8.12 -23.49
N CYS A 35 -12.81 7.97 -22.23
CA CYS A 35 -12.99 6.70 -21.49
C CYS A 35 -13.79 6.82 -20.19
N GLY A 36 -14.32 8.00 -19.87
CA GLY A 36 -15.18 8.25 -18.71
C GLY A 36 -14.48 8.26 -17.34
N SER A 37 -13.18 8.00 -17.25
CA SER A 37 -12.48 7.92 -15.95
C SER A 37 -12.33 9.30 -15.30
N HIS A 38 -12.42 9.36 -13.98
CA HIS A 38 -12.14 10.59 -13.21
C HIS A 38 -10.70 11.07 -13.41
N LEU A 39 -10.56 12.38 -13.63
CA LEU A 39 -9.28 13.03 -13.90
C LEU A 39 -8.62 13.60 -12.65
N TYR A 40 -9.33 13.63 -11.53
CA TYR A 40 -8.86 14.19 -10.27
C TYR A 40 -9.09 13.25 -9.08
N VAL A 41 -8.37 13.52 -7.99
CA VAL A 41 -8.43 12.83 -6.71
C VAL A 41 -8.11 13.80 -5.58
N SER A 42 -8.80 13.68 -4.45
CA SER A 42 -8.50 14.46 -3.24
C SER A 42 -7.41 13.76 -2.42
N CYS A 43 -6.47 14.55 -1.90
CA CYS A 43 -5.41 14.03 -1.04
C CYS A 43 -5.98 13.60 0.31
N ASN A 44 -5.74 12.36 0.71
CA ASN A 44 -6.21 11.83 2.01
C ASN A 44 -5.46 12.41 3.23
N ALA A 45 -4.38 13.18 3.02
CA ALA A 45 -3.59 13.78 4.09
C ALA A 45 -3.93 15.25 4.32
N CYS A 46 -3.96 16.07 3.26
CA CYS A 46 -4.24 17.52 3.35
C CYS A 46 -5.55 17.97 2.69
N GLY A 47 -6.27 17.08 2.00
CA GLY A 47 -7.53 17.43 1.32
C GLY A 47 -7.38 18.06 -0.07
N ALA A 48 -6.17 18.48 -0.47
CA ALA A 48 -5.95 19.16 -1.76
C ALA A 48 -6.47 18.36 -2.97
N HIS A 49 -6.99 19.06 -3.98
CA HIS A 49 -7.48 18.48 -5.23
C HIS A 49 -6.34 18.31 -6.23
N ASN A 50 -6.08 17.08 -6.68
CA ASN A 50 -4.92 16.75 -7.51
C ASN A 50 -5.34 16.06 -8.80
N ALA A 51 -4.67 16.38 -9.90
CA ALA A 51 -4.81 15.60 -11.13
C ALA A 51 -4.36 14.16 -10.88
N ARG A 52 -5.19 13.20 -11.27
CA ARG A 52 -5.00 11.76 -10.99
C ARG A 52 -3.75 11.19 -11.68
N VAL A 53 -3.28 11.84 -12.75
CA VAL A 53 -2.01 11.55 -13.42
C VAL A 53 -0.79 11.79 -12.51
N ARG A 54 -0.90 12.64 -11.49
CA ARG A 54 0.18 12.87 -10.52
C ARG A 54 0.25 11.71 -9.51
N SER A 55 1.46 11.28 -9.22
CA SER A 55 1.73 10.25 -8.20
C SER A 55 1.75 10.81 -6.77
N HIS A 56 2.12 12.09 -6.62
CA HIS A 56 2.25 12.79 -5.35
C HIS A 56 1.39 14.05 -5.31
N CYS A 57 0.97 14.42 -4.11
CA CYS A 57 0.20 15.63 -3.87
C CYS A 57 1.08 16.86 -4.14
N HIS A 58 0.55 17.82 -4.90
CA HIS A 58 1.27 19.07 -5.21
C HIS A 58 1.46 20.00 -4.02
N ASP A 59 0.68 19.79 -2.96
CA ASP A 59 0.64 20.64 -1.78
C ASP A 59 1.47 20.03 -0.63
N CYS A 60 1.06 18.86 -0.12
CA CYS A 60 1.78 18.21 1.00
C CYS A 60 2.83 17.15 0.61
N GLY A 61 3.01 16.84 -0.68
CA GLY A 61 3.96 15.82 -1.14
C GLY A 61 3.56 14.36 -0.89
N GLN A 62 2.48 14.08 -0.15
CA GLN A 62 2.04 12.71 0.13
C GLN A 62 1.64 11.95 -1.14
N ARG A 63 1.94 10.65 -1.21
CA ARG A 63 1.54 9.79 -2.35
C ARG A 63 0.01 9.64 -2.43
N LEU A 64 -0.57 9.96 -3.59
CA LEU A 64 -2.02 10.00 -3.82
C LEU A 64 -2.62 8.60 -3.98
N HIS A 65 -1.93 7.73 -4.71
CA HIS A 65 -2.34 6.34 -4.93
C HIS A 65 -1.71 5.45 -3.86
N ARG A 66 -2.34 5.37 -2.69
CA ARG A 66 -1.96 4.39 -1.66
C ARG A 66 -2.86 3.17 -1.82
N GLY A 67 -2.29 2.04 -2.25
CA GLY A 67 -3.02 0.76 -2.23
C GLY A 67 -3.56 0.50 -0.82
N LEU A 68 -4.85 0.17 -0.71
CA LEU A 68 -5.51 -0.16 0.57
C LEU A 68 -4.70 -1.21 1.36
N TRP A 69 -4.08 -2.15 0.64
CA TRP A 69 -3.20 -3.19 1.16
C TRP A 69 -2.08 -2.67 2.07
N ARG A 70 -1.45 -1.52 1.74
CA ARG A 70 -0.37 -0.94 2.56
C ARG A 70 -0.86 -0.42 3.91
N LYS A 71 -2.15 -0.10 4.08
CA LYS A 71 -2.73 0.24 5.39
C LYS A 71 -3.03 -1.00 6.22
N ILE A 72 -3.37 -2.12 5.57
CA ILE A 72 -3.67 -3.40 6.23
C ILE A 72 -2.38 -4.07 6.71
N GLU A 73 -1.38 -4.14 5.84
CA GLU A 73 -0.06 -4.71 6.13
C GLU A 73 0.59 -4.03 7.35
N ASN A 74 0.59 -2.69 7.39
CA ASN A 74 1.16 -1.95 8.52
C ASN A 74 0.43 -2.22 9.84
N ARG A 75 -0.87 -2.56 9.82
CA ARG A 75 -1.63 -2.93 11.02
C ARG A 75 -1.34 -4.37 11.46
N LEU A 76 -1.27 -5.32 10.52
CA LEU A 76 -0.95 -6.71 10.82
C LEU A 76 0.50 -6.87 11.31
N SER A 77 1.44 -6.18 10.66
CA SER A 77 2.87 -6.24 10.98
C SER A 77 3.20 -5.60 12.33
N ARG A 78 2.53 -4.51 12.73
CA ARG A 78 2.69 -3.92 14.08
C ARG A 78 2.16 -4.82 15.19
N LYS A 79 1.07 -5.56 14.96
CA LYS A 79 0.43 -6.40 15.99
C LYS A 79 1.13 -7.75 16.18
N SER A 80 1.89 -8.21 15.19
CA SER A 80 2.45 -9.58 15.17
C SER A 80 3.90 -9.70 15.65
N LYS A 81 4.71 -8.63 15.61
CA LYS A 81 6.16 -8.71 15.96
C LYS A 81 6.44 -9.32 17.35
N GLY A 82 5.62 -9.03 18.36
CA GLY A 82 5.77 -9.63 19.69
C GLY A 82 5.30 -11.09 19.76
N LYS A 83 4.22 -11.42 19.04
CA LYS A 83 3.61 -12.77 19.06
C LYS A 83 4.45 -13.80 18.31
N VAL A 84 5.13 -13.40 17.23
CA VAL A 84 6.00 -14.30 16.47
C VAL A 84 7.18 -14.80 17.31
N LYS A 85 7.79 -13.93 18.14
CA LYS A 85 8.86 -14.34 19.06
C LYS A 85 8.37 -15.36 20.10
N LEU A 86 7.18 -15.14 20.65
CA LEU A 86 6.58 -16.07 21.62
C LEU A 86 6.27 -17.44 20.99
N ILE A 87 5.71 -17.46 19.78
CA ILE A 87 5.41 -18.70 19.05
C ILE A 87 6.69 -19.49 18.77
N HIS A 88 7.75 -18.84 18.31
CA HIS A 88 9.05 -19.50 18.10
C HIS A 88 9.61 -20.13 19.38
N LEU A 89 9.54 -19.40 20.51
CA LEU A 89 9.97 -19.92 21.81
C LEU A 89 9.18 -21.18 22.21
N VAL A 90 7.85 -21.12 22.09
CA VAL A 90 6.97 -22.25 22.43
C VAL A 90 7.24 -23.47 21.55
N LEU A 91 7.43 -23.27 20.24
CA LEU A 91 7.76 -24.36 19.31
C LEU A 91 9.10 -25.02 19.64
N LEU A 92 10.10 -24.22 19.99
CA LEU A 92 11.42 -24.72 20.40
C LEU A 92 11.28 -25.59 21.66
N VAL A 93 10.60 -25.09 22.70
CA VAL A 93 10.37 -25.86 23.94
C VAL A 93 9.58 -27.15 23.65
N ALA A 94 8.52 -27.08 22.83
CA ALA A 94 7.73 -28.25 22.46
C ALA A 94 8.57 -29.31 21.72
N SER A 95 9.46 -28.89 20.80
CA SER A 95 10.36 -29.82 20.10
C SER A 95 11.34 -30.53 21.04
N ILE A 96 11.86 -29.82 22.05
CA ILE A 96 12.76 -30.41 23.05
C ILE A 96 12.01 -31.47 23.88
N LEU A 97 10.80 -31.15 24.34
CA LEU A 97 9.99 -32.08 25.13
C LEU A 97 9.60 -33.32 24.32
N LEU A 98 9.27 -33.15 23.04
CA LEU A 98 8.98 -34.26 22.14
C LEU A 98 10.20 -35.17 21.96
N ALA A 99 11.37 -34.58 21.70
CA ALA A 99 12.61 -35.35 21.55
C ALA A 99 12.96 -36.11 22.84
N TYR A 100 12.86 -35.47 24.00
CA TYR A 100 13.05 -36.12 25.31
C TYR A 100 12.11 -37.32 25.48
N LYS A 101 10.82 -37.16 25.16
CA LYS A 101 9.84 -38.25 25.26
C LYS A 101 10.16 -39.42 24.35
N ILE A 102 10.62 -39.16 23.13
CA ILE A 102 11.04 -40.21 22.19
C ILE A 102 12.25 -40.97 22.74
N ILE A 103 13.25 -40.28 23.29
CA ILE A 103 14.45 -40.91 23.84
C ILE A 103 14.10 -41.85 25.00
N VAL A 104 13.24 -41.40 25.93
CA VAL A 104 12.79 -42.23 27.05
C VAL A 104 12.02 -43.46 26.55
N MET A 105 11.11 -43.27 25.60
CA MET A 105 10.34 -44.38 25.01
C MET A 105 11.25 -45.42 24.35
N LEU A 106 12.32 -44.99 23.68
CA LEU A 106 13.30 -45.89 23.07
C LEU A 106 14.20 -46.58 24.13
N ALA A 107 14.50 -45.91 25.24
CA ALA A 107 15.30 -46.47 26.32
C ALA A 107 14.53 -47.52 27.15
N GLU A 108 13.22 -47.35 27.31
CA GLU A 108 12.33 -48.30 28.01
C GLU A 108 11.94 -49.50 27.13
N PHE A 109 12.22 -49.45 25.82
CA PHE A 109 11.96 -50.54 24.90
C PHE A 109 12.93 -51.70 25.17
N GLN A 110 12.57 -52.61 26.07
CA GLN A 110 13.28 -53.88 26.27
C GLN A 110 13.07 -54.75 25.02
N PRO A 111 14.13 -55.06 24.24
CA PRO A 111 13.99 -55.99 23.13
C PRO A 111 13.67 -57.37 23.69
N ALA A 112 12.65 -58.03 23.13
CA ALA A 112 12.31 -59.40 23.48
C ALA A 112 13.54 -60.31 23.25
N PRO A 113 13.82 -61.27 24.16
CA PRO A 113 14.90 -62.21 23.96
C PRO A 113 14.64 -63.00 22.67
N VAL A 114 15.66 -63.06 21.82
CA VAL A 114 15.63 -63.85 20.57
C VAL A 114 15.92 -65.29 20.96
N GLU A 115 14.89 -66.14 20.96
CA GLU A 115 15.03 -67.61 21.09
C GLU A 115 15.42 -68.24 19.74
#